data_AF-A0A9D8L038-F1
#
_entry.id   AF-A0A9D8L038-F1
#
_cell.length_a   1.000
_cell.length_b   1.000
_cell.length_c   1.000
_cell.angle_alpha   90.00
_cell.angle_beta   90.00
_cell.angle_gamma   90.00
#
_symmetry.space_group_name_H-M   'P 1'
#
loop_
_entity.id
_entity.type
_entity.pdbx_description
1 polymer ?
#
loop_
_entity_poly.entity_id
_entity_poly.type
_entity_poly.pdbx_seq_one_letter_code
_entity_poly.pdbx_strand_id
1 'polypeptide(L)'
;MDETRPPPRSRSIYLLPNLFTTAGLFAGFYAIIAASNGDFVNASIAVFVAGVMDGLDGRVARLTGTSSEFGVQYDSLADLVSFGMAPALVMYHWSLSSLKFDGDVMGRVGWLAAFLYAACAALRLARFNTQVGTVDKRWFVGLASPAAAGLMMSFVWAFADGNLGWSGEELRYVALAVAI
;
A
#
# COMPACT_ATOMS: atom_id res chain seq x y z
N MET A 1 -2.96 -2.00 -54.47
CA MET A 1 -1.82 -1.69 -53.58
C MET A 1 -2.36 -1.94 -52.19
N ASP A 2 -1.96 -3.06 -51.60
CA ASP A 2 -2.54 -3.60 -50.37
C ASP A 2 -2.18 -2.70 -49.18
N GLU A 3 -3.19 -2.18 -48.50
CA GLU A 3 -3.05 -1.26 -47.38
C GLU A 3 -2.62 -2.08 -46.15
N THR A 4 -1.32 -2.05 -45.83
CA THR A 4 -0.73 -2.80 -44.71
C THR A 4 -1.30 -2.30 -43.38
N ARG A 5 -2.46 -2.84 -42.98
CA ARG A 5 -2.99 -2.69 -41.61
C ARG A 5 -1.98 -3.32 -40.65
N PRO A 6 -1.50 -2.59 -39.62
CA PRO A 6 -0.63 -3.20 -38.61
C PRO A 6 -1.36 -4.38 -37.95
N PRO A 7 -0.65 -5.48 -37.62
CA PRO A 7 -1.29 -6.65 -37.04
C PRO A 7 -2.03 -6.26 -35.75
N PRO A 8 -3.20 -6.85 -35.47
CA PRO A 8 -3.96 -6.54 -34.25
C PRO A 8 -3.08 -6.85 -33.04
N ARG A 9 -2.65 -5.81 -32.32
CA ARG A 9 -1.89 -5.95 -31.07
C ARG A 9 -2.70 -6.83 -30.13
N SER A 10 -2.17 -8.01 -29.81
CA SER A 10 -2.85 -9.02 -29.01
C SER A 10 -3.26 -8.44 -27.65
N ARG A 11 -4.55 -8.57 -27.29
CA ARG A 11 -5.09 -8.20 -25.98
C ARG A 11 -4.31 -8.79 -24.78
N SER A 12 -3.55 -9.87 -24.99
CA SER A 12 -2.72 -10.48 -23.95
C SER A 12 -1.63 -9.58 -23.37
N ILE A 13 -1.13 -8.58 -24.12
CA ILE A 13 -0.09 -7.65 -23.60
C ILE A 13 -0.68 -6.66 -22.58
N TYR A 14 -2.01 -6.48 -22.58
CA TYR A 14 -2.72 -5.65 -21.59
C TYR A 14 -3.16 -6.44 -20.34
N LEU A 15 -3.17 -7.77 -20.41
CA LEU A 15 -3.57 -8.61 -19.27
C LEU A 15 -2.44 -8.79 -18.26
N LEU A 16 -1.19 -8.81 -18.74
CA LEU A 16 -0.02 -9.06 -17.90
C LEU A 16 0.14 -8.03 -16.79
N PRO A 17 0.08 -6.71 -17.07
CA PRO A 17 0.25 -5.71 -16.02
C PRO A 17 -0.86 -5.80 -14.97
N ASN A 18 -2.11 -5.79 -15.43
CA ASN A 18 -3.27 -5.90 -14.55
C ASN A 18 -3.23 -7.15 -13.65
N LEU A 19 -2.65 -8.27 -14.10
CA LEU A 19 -2.51 -9.47 -13.26
C LEU A 19 -1.51 -9.25 -12.11
N PHE A 20 -0.39 -8.58 -12.35
CA PHE A 20 0.56 -8.22 -11.29
C PHE A 20 -0.04 -7.20 -10.34
N THR A 21 -0.72 -6.17 -10.87
CA THR A 21 -1.48 -5.21 -10.06
C THR A 21 -2.51 -5.93 -9.16
N THR A 22 -3.29 -6.87 -9.73
CA THR A 22 -4.29 -7.63 -8.98
C THR A 22 -3.65 -8.51 -7.92
N ALA A 23 -2.48 -9.09 -8.18
CA ALA A 23 -1.78 -9.90 -7.20
C ALA A 23 -1.17 -9.05 -6.08
N GLY A 24 -0.68 -7.83 -6.37
CA GLY A 24 -0.31 -6.84 -5.36
C GLY A 24 -1.50 -6.45 -4.48
N LEU A 25 -2.64 -6.13 -5.10
CA LEU A 25 -3.90 -5.87 -4.40
C LEU A 25 -4.32 -7.04 -3.50
N PHE A 26 -4.20 -8.28 -4.00
CA PHE A 26 -4.52 -9.48 -3.22
C PHE A 26 -3.58 -9.64 -2.02
N ALA A 27 -2.29 -9.35 -2.17
CA ALA A 27 -1.33 -9.39 -1.07
C ALA A 27 -1.65 -8.32 0.00
N GLY A 28 -2.00 -7.10 -0.40
CA GLY A 28 -2.49 -6.06 0.53
C GLY A 28 -3.78 -6.46 1.26
N PHE A 29 -4.73 -7.08 0.54
CA PHE A 29 -5.96 -7.59 1.15
C PHE A 29 -5.69 -8.74 2.13
N TYR A 30 -4.81 -9.68 1.76
CA TYR A 30 -4.39 -10.76 2.64
C TYR A 30 -3.70 -10.22 3.90
N ALA A 31 -2.90 -9.16 3.80
CA ALA A 31 -2.28 -8.53 4.95
C ALA A 31 -3.31 -8.01 5.98
N ILE A 32 -4.41 -7.43 5.48
CA ILE A 32 -5.52 -6.96 6.35
C ILE A 32 -6.15 -8.15 7.07
N ILE A 33 -6.43 -9.25 6.36
CA ILE A 33 -7.00 -10.46 6.96
C ILE A 33 -6.05 -11.07 8.00
N ALA A 34 -4.76 -11.19 7.66
CA ALA A 34 -3.75 -11.74 8.55
C ALA A 34 -3.65 -10.91 9.84
N ALA A 35 -3.66 -9.57 9.73
CA ALA A 35 -3.69 -8.69 10.90
C ALA A 35 -4.97 -8.82 11.72
N SER A 36 -6.14 -8.97 11.09
CA SER A 36 -7.40 -9.23 11.81
C SER A 36 -7.39 -10.56 12.56
N ASN A 37 -6.64 -11.56 12.08
CA ASN A 37 -6.43 -12.84 12.75
C ASN A 37 -5.32 -12.81 13.82
N GLY A 38 -4.65 -11.68 14.02
CA GLY A 38 -3.53 -11.53 14.96
C GLY A 38 -2.18 -12.01 14.42
N ASP A 39 -2.10 -12.36 13.14
CA ASP A 39 -0.87 -12.81 12.49
C ASP A 39 -0.15 -11.64 11.81
N PHE A 40 0.50 -10.82 12.64
CA PHE A 40 1.12 -9.57 12.20
C PHE A 40 2.41 -9.77 11.40
N VAL A 41 3.09 -10.92 11.59
CA VAL A 41 4.30 -11.28 10.84
C VAL A 41 3.94 -11.56 9.39
N ASN A 42 2.98 -12.45 9.15
CA ASN A 42 2.52 -12.74 7.79
C ASN A 42 1.86 -11.51 7.15
N ALA A 43 1.17 -10.67 7.93
CA ALA A 43 0.64 -9.41 7.43
C ALA A 43 1.73 -8.45 6.93
N SER A 44 2.81 -8.28 7.70
CA SER A 44 3.94 -7.42 7.33
C SER A 44 4.64 -7.92 6.08
N ILE A 45 4.89 -9.23 6.01
CA ILE A 45 5.50 -9.88 4.84
C ILE A 45 4.62 -9.69 3.60
N ALA A 46 3.31 -9.83 3.72
CA ALA A 46 2.38 -9.66 2.60
C ALA A 46 2.40 -8.23 2.02
N VAL A 47 2.49 -7.20 2.86
CA VAL A 47 2.67 -5.81 2.39
C VAL A 47 4.02 -5.63 1.69
N PHE A 48 5.09 -6.25 2.18
CA PHE A 48 6.39 -6.24 1.49
C PHE A 48 6.31 -6.92 0.11
N VAL A 49 5.63 -8.06 0.03
CA VAL A 49 5.40 -8.76 -1.24
C VAL A 49 4.60 -7.88 -2.20
N ALA A 50 3.54 -7.21 -1.73
CA ALA A 50 2.80 -6.24 -2.52
C ALA A 50 3.72 -5.11 -3.06
N GLY A 51 4.64 -4.62 -2.22
CA GLY A 51 5.74 -3.71 -2.55
C GLY A 51 6.58 -4.15 -3.73
N VAL A 52 7.00 -5.41 -3.71
CA VAL A 52 7.82 -5.99 -4.78
C VAL A 52 7.00 -6.19 -6.05
N MET A 53 5.74 -6.62 -5.94
CA MET A 53 4.85 -6.83 -7.10
C MET A 53 4.50 -5.53 -7.81
N ASP A 54 4.17 -4.47 -7.07
CA ASP A 54 3.95 -3.12 -7.61
C ASP A 54 5.21 -2.61 -8.34
N GLY A 55 6.37 -2.71 -7.69
CA GLY A 55 7.64 -2.30 -8.31
C GLY A 55 7.99 -3.08 -9.59
N LEU A 56 7.57 -4.35 -9.69
CA LEU A 56 7.72 -5.16 -10.90
C LEU A 56 6.71 -4.76 -11.98
N ASP A 57 5.44 -4.58 -11.61
CA ASP A 57 4.37 -4.23 -12.55
C ASP A 57 4.60 -2.85 -13.19
N GLY A 58 4.93 -1.84 -12.36
CA GLY A 58 5.25 -0.51 -12.85
C GLY A 58 6.51 -0.45 -13.73
N ARG A 59 7.41 -1.44 -13.64
CA ARG A 59 8.55 -1.59 -14.58
C ARG A 59 8.13 -2.32 -15.86
N VAL A 60 7.36 -3.39 -15.74
CA VAL A 60 6.85 -4.17 -16.88
C VAL A 60 5.97 -3.27 -17.75
N ALA A 61 5.01 -2.55 -17.18
CA ALA A 61 4.10 -1.64 -17.89
C ALA A 61 4.85 -0.53 -18.68
N ARG A 62 5.96 -0.03 -18.14
CA ARG A 62 6.85 0.94 -18.83
C ARG A 62 7.65 0.31 -19.96
N LEU A 63 8.12 -0.92 -19.78
CA LEU A 63 8.93 -1.64 -20.77
C LEU A 63 8.09 -2.20 -21.93
N THR A 64 6.85 -2.64 -21.67
CA THR A 64 5.94 -3.18 -22.70
C THR A 64 5.15 -2.11 -23.45
N GLY A 65 5.22 -0.84 -23.02
CA GLY A 65 4.49 0.27 -23.67
C GLY A 65 2.97 0.09 -23.63
N THR A 66 2.45 -0.70 -22.68
CA THR A 66 1.03 -1.04 -22.51
C THR A 66 0.37 -0.27 -21.38
N SER A 67 0.85 0.94 -21.07
CA SER A 67 0.22 1.84 -20.11
C SER A 67 -1.08 2.41 -20.68
N SER A 68 -2.19 1.69 -20.50
CA SER A 68 -3.53 2.23 -20.71
C SER A 68 -3.87 3.20 -19.57
N GLU A 69 -4.64 4.24 -19.87
CA GLU A 69 -5.20 5.17 -18.87
C GLU A 69 -5.96 4.41 -17.77
N PHE A 70 -6.68 3.33 -18.13
CA PHE A 70 -7.32 2.44 -17.17
C PHE A 70 -6.33 1.71 -16.25
N GLY A 71 -5.22 1.21 -16.80
CA GLY A 71 -4.19 0.50 -16.03
C GLY A 71 -3.51 1.41 -15.00
N VAL A 72 -3.23 2.66 -15.37
CA VAL A 72 -2.67 3.67 -14.46
C VAL A 72 -3.63 3.98 -13.30
N GLN A 73 -4.94 4.07 -13.58
CA GLN A 73 -5.95 4.24 -12.54
C GLN A 73 -6.07 3.00 -11.64
N TYR A 74 -6.01 1.80 -12.23
CA TYR A 74 -6.11 0.54 -11.50
C TYR A 74 -4.91 0.31 -10.57
N ASP A 75 -3.70 0.58 -11.06
CA ASP A 75 -2.44 0.56 -10.31
C ASP A 75 -2.50 1.48 -9.09
N SER A 76 -2.95 2.72 -9.30
CA SER A 76 -3.16 3.68 -8.20
C SER A 76 -4.16 3.17 -7.15
N LEU A 77 -5.25 2.50 -7.55
CA LEU A 77 -6.20 1.94 -6.59
C LEU A 77 -5.60 0.77 -5.81
N ALA A 78 -4.83 -0.10 -6.48
CA ALA A 78 -4.15 -1.22 -5.83
C ALA A 78 -3.06 -0.76 -4.86
N ASP A 79 -2.31 0.28 -5.22
CA ASP A 79 -1.33 0.94 -4.36
C ASP A 79 -1.94 1.55 -3.12
N LEU A 80 -3.11 2.19 -3.26
CA LEU A 80 -3.83 2.73 -2.11
C LEU A 80 -4.21 1.62 -1.12
N VAL A 81 -4.67 0.47 -1.61
CA VAL A 81 -5.02 -0.66 -0.74
C VAL A 81 -3.76 -1.25 -0.10
N SER A 82 -2.70 -1.46 -0.88
CA SER A 82 -1.52 -2.19 -0.45
C SER A 82 -0.57 -1.38 0.43
N PHE A 83 -0.44 -0.06 0.20
CA PHE A 83 0.48 0.81 0.94
C PHE A 83 -0.22 1.88 1.80
N GLY A 84 -1.50 2.15 1.53
CA GLY A 84 -2.31 3.05 2.35
C GLY A 84 -3.11 2.31 3.39
N MET A 85 -4.02 1.44 2.93
CA MET A 85 -5.01 0.81 3.79
C MET A 85 -4.47 -0.38 4.57
N ALA A 86 -3.72 -1.28 3.94
CA ALA A 86 -3.17 -2.45 4.61
C ALA A 86 -2.25 -2.06 5.79
N PRO A 87 -1.26 -1.16 5.63
CA PRO A 87 -0.39 -0.77 6.74
C PRO A 87 -1.15 -0.07 7.87
N ALA A 88 -2.13 0.78 7.54
CA ALA A 88 -2.97 1.44 8.53
C ALA A 88 -3.77 0.45 9.39
N LEU A 89 -4.37 -0.56 8.76
CA LEU A 89 -5.17 -1.56 9.45
C LEU A 89 -4.29 -2.55 10.21
N VAL A 90 -3.14 -2.94 9.66
CA VAL A 90 -2.15 -3.77 10.37
C VAL A 90 -1.69 -3.07 11.65
N MET A 91 -1.32 -1.78 11.57
CA MET A 91 -0.92 -1.00 12.74
C MET A 91 -2.08 -0.85 13.73
N TYR A 92 -3.31 -0.64 13.24
CA TYR A 92 -4.50 -0.57 14.07
C TYR A 92 -4.74 -1.85 14.87
N HIS A 93 -4.75 -3.01 14.20
CA HIS A 93 -4.96 -4.30 14.86
C HIS A 93 -3.81 -4.68 15.78
N TRP A 94 -2.57 -4.31 15.45
CA TRP A 94 -1.39 -4.67 16.23
C TRP A 94 -1.23 -3.86 17.52
N SER A 95 -1.44 -2.54 17.47
CA SER A 95 -1.10 -1.67 18.59
C SER A 95 -2.16 -0.61 18.91
N LEU A 96 -2.79 0.03 17.89
CA LEU A 96 -3.75 1.11 18.18
C LEU A 96 -5.08 0.62 18.76
N SER A 97 -5.45 -0.65 18.56
CA SER A 97 -6.63 -1.25 19.19
C SER A 97 -6.51 -1.26 20.71
N SER A 98 -5.28 -1.44 21.21
CA SER A 98 -4.99 -1.48 22.64
C SER A 98 -5.08 -0.10 23.32
N LEU A 99 -5.08 1.01 22.57
CA LEU A 99 -5.39 2.34 23.14
C LEU A 99 -6.79 2.42 23.74
N LYS A 100 -7.71 1.53 23.35
CA LYS A 100 -9.05 1.46 23.94
C LYS A 100 -9.01 1.17 25.45
N PHE A 101 -7.97 0.48 25.93
CA PHE A 101 -7.81 0.17 27.36
C PHE A 101 -7.46 1.40 28.22
N ASP A 102 -6.90 2.47 27.64
CA ASP A 102 -6.57 3.71 28.38
C ASP A 102 -7.74 4.71 28.44
N GLY A 103 -8.85 4.40 27.79
CA GLY A 103 -10.09 5.19 27.84
C GLY A 103 -10.77 5.34 26.48
N ASP A 104 -12.08 5.61 26.50
CA ASP A 104 -12.93 5.76 25.29
C ASP A 104 -12.47 6.86 24.32
N VAL A 105 -11.72 7.85 24.81
CA VAL A 105 -11.14 8.90 23.95
C VAL A 105 -9.94 8.35 23.19
N MET A 106 -9.08 7.55 23.83
CA MET A 106 -7.89 6.98 23.21
C MET A 106 -8.25 5.88 22.19
N GLY A 107 -9.29 5.09 22.45
CA GLY A 107 -9.81 4.16 21.44
C GLY A 107 -10.29 4.87 20.15
N ARG A 108 -10.90 6.05 20.28
CA ARG A 108 -11.28 6.89 19.13
C ARG A 108 -10.08 7.48 18.40
N VAL A 109 -9.04 7.91 19.13
CA VAL A 109 -7.77 8.36 18.54
C VAL A 109 -7.10 7.22 17.76
N GLY A 110 -7.18 5.99 18.26
CA GLY A 110 -6.63 4.81 17.62
C GLY A 110 -7.16 4.56 16.21
N TRP A 111 -8.48 4.52 16.02
CA TRP A 111 -9.00 4.42 14.65
C TRP A 111 -8.72 5.68 13.85
N LEU A 112 -8.77 6.87 14.48
CA LEU A 112 -8.67 8.15 13.77
C LEU A 112 -7.30 8.31 13.15
N ALA A 113 -6.24 7.90 13.84
CA ALA A 113 -4.88 7.90 13.31
C ALA A 113 -4.74 6.94 12.11
N ALA A 114 -5.28 5.72 12.21
CA ALA A 114 -5.28 4.77 11.08
C ALA A 114 -6.06 5.33 9.87
N PHE A 115 -7.20 5.95 10.11
CA PHE A 115 -7.99 6.62 9.06
C PHE A 115 -7.24 7.81 8.46
N LEU A 116 -6.58 8.63 9.29
CA LEU A 116 -5.83 9.80 8.83
C LEU A 116 -4.65 9.38 7.95
N TYR A 117 -3.91 8.34 8.34
CA TYR A 117 -2.85 7.77 7.49
C TYR A 117 -3.41 7.33 6.12
N ALA A 118 -4.49 6.54 6.11
CA ALA A 118 -5.11 6.07 4.88
C ALA A 118 -5.63 7.24 4.01
N ALA A 119 -6.24 8.26 4.62
CA ALA A 119 -6.72 9.46 3.94
C ALA A 119 -5.55 10.29 3.36
N CYS A 120 -4.47 10.46 4.10
CA CYS A 120 -3.25 11.12 3.64
C CYS A 120 -2.62 10.38 2.45
N ALA A 121 -2.55 9.04 2.52
CA ALA A 121 -2.09 8.19 1.42
C ALA A 121 -2.98 8.36 0.17
N ALA A 122 -4.31 8.35 0.33
CA ALA A 122 -5.28 8.57 -0.75
C ALA A 122 -5.15 9.95 -1.41
N LEU A 123 -5.11 11.02 -0.61
CA LEU A 123 -4.96 12.40 -1.11
C LEU A 123 -3.66 12.58 -1.88
N ARG A 124 -2.59 11.94 -1.39
CA ARG A 124 -1.29 11.98 -2.04
C ARG A 124 -1.29 11.26 -3.40
N LEU A 125 -1.92 10.08 -3.48
CA LEU A 125 -2.07 9.36 -4.74
C LEU A 125 -2.96 10.12 -5.73
N ALA A 126 -4.07 10.70 -5.26
CA ALA A 126 -4.95 11.53 -6.08
C ALA A 126 -4.22 12.77 -6.62
N ARG A 127 -3.38 13.42 -5.82
CA ARG A 127 -2.53 14.53 -6.26
C ARG A 127 -1.49 14.09 -7.29
N PHE A 128 -0.88 12.91 -7.12
CA PHE A 128 0.06 12.38 -8.10
C PHE A 128 -0.64 12.12 -9.44
N ASN A 129 -1.75 11.38 -9.41
CA ASN A 129 -2.54 11.01 -10.59
C ASN A 129 -3.06 12.25 -11.38
N THR A 130 -3.45 13.33 -10.68
CA THR A 130 -3.89 14.59 -11.33
C THR A 130 -2.75 15.43 -11.92
N GLN A 131 -1.52 15.29 -11.39
CA GLN A 131 -0.35 16.03 -11.89
C GLN A 131 0.31 15.39 -13.12
N VAL A 132 0.06 14.10 -13.39
CA VAL A 132 0.59 13.38 -14.57
C VAL A 132 0.18 14.03 -15.91
N GLY A 133 -0.95 14.75 -15.94
CA GLY A 133 -1.47 15.40 -17.16
C GLY A 133 -1.08 16.87 -17.39
N THR A 134 -0.48 17.56 -16.40
CA THR A 134 -0.33 19.03 -16.44
C THR A 134 1.06 19.58 -16.14
N VAL A 135 2.02 18.76 -15.67
CA VAL A 135 3.36 19.24 -15.26
C VAL A 135 4.48 18.46 -15.97
N ASP A 136 5.49 19.20 -16.43
CA ASP A 136 6.66 18.74 -17.16
C ASP A 136 7.45 17.65 -16.39
N LYS A 137 7.91 16.61 -17.11
CA LYS A 137 8.46 15.31 -16.63
C LYS A 137 9.79 15.39 -15.85
N ARG A 138 10.19 16.56 -15.36
CA ARG A 138 11.58 16.83 -14.97
C ARG A 138 11.81 16.83 -13.45
N TRP A 139 10.74 16.81 -12.64
CA TRP A 139 10.80 16.63 -11.19
C TRP A 139 9.77 15.60 -10.74
N PHE A 140 10.24 14.38 -10.42
CA PHE A 140 9.49 13.43 -9.61
C PHE A 140 9.31 14.03 -8.21
N VAL A 141 8.19 14.69 -7.95
CA VAL A 141 7.80 15.12 -6.60
C VAL A 141 6.83 14.07 -6.05
N GLY A 142 7.38 13.02 -5.44
CA GLY A 142 6.59 11.98 -4.78
C GLY A 142 7.47 11.14 -3.87
N LEU A 143 7.58 11.52 -2.60
CA LEU A 143 8.48 10.88 -1.63
C LEU A 143 7.88 9.58 -1.03
N ALA A 144 7.93 8.47 -1.76
CA ALA A 144 7.64 7.07 -1.35
C ALA A 144 6.49 6.78 -0.34
N SER A 145 5.24 6.64 -0.83
CA SER A 145 4.18 5.94 -0.09
C SER A 145 4.58 4.49 0.29
N PRO A 146 5.33 3.77 -0.57
CA PRO A 146 5.91 2.48 -0.20
C PRO A 146 6.94 2.55 0.93
N ALA A 147 7.66 3.67 1.10
CA ALA A 147 8.63 3.79 2.21
C ALA A 147 7.95 4.02 3.56
N ALA A 148 6.85 4.79 3.59
CA ALA A 148 6.04 4.95 4.79
C ALA A 148 5.40 3.62 5.20
N ALA A 149 4.84 2.89 4.23
CA ALA A 149 4.34 1.53 4.44
C ALA A 149 5.46 0.59 4.93
N GLY A 150 6.62 0.60 4.28
CA GLY A 150 7.77 -0.22 4.64
C GLY A 150 8.29 0.08 6.06
N LEU A 151 8.32 1.35 6.47
CA LEU A 151 8.74 1.73 7.83
C LEU A 151 7.75 1.20 8.88
N MET A 152 6.45 1.35 8.65
CA MET A 152 5.44 0.82 9.56
C MET A 152 5.46 -0.70 9.63
N MET A 153 5.60 -1.40 8.49
CA MET A 153 5.66 -2.87 8.48
C MET A 153 6.97 -3.40 9.06
N SER A 154 8.09 -2.70 8.86
CA SER A 154 9.36 -3.04 9.53
C SER A 154 9.23 -2.90 11.05
N PHE A 155 8.55 -1.84 11.51
CA PHE A 155 8.29 -1.63 12.93
C PHE A 155 7.40 -2.74 13.50
N VAL A 156 6.26 -3.03 12.86
CA VAL A 156 5.37 -4.12 13.28
C VAL A 156 6.11 -5.44 13.28
N TRP A 157 6.84 -5.79 12.21
CA TRP A 157 7.55 -7.05 12.11
C TRP A 157 8.65 -7.20 13.17
N ALA A 158 9.41 -6.14 13.46
CA ALA A 158 10.47 -6.19 14.48
C ALA A 158 9.92 -6.51 15.88
N PHE A 159 8.72 -6.02 16.22
CA PHE A 159 8.14 -6.17 17.54
C PHE A 159 7.03 -7.24 17.63
N ALA A 160 6.54 -7.76 16.50
CA ALA A 160 5.47 -8.76 16.45
C ALA A 160 5.86 -10.11 17.07
N ASP A 161 7.14 -10.50 16.95
CA ASP A 161 7.62 -11.79 17.48
C ASP A 161 7.80 -11.79 19.02
N GLY A 162 7.64 -10.65 19.70
CA GLY A 162 7.84 -10.53 21.15
C GLY A 162 9.29 -10.77 21.63
N ASN A 163 10.20 -11.13 20.72
CA ASN A 163 11.59 -11.49 21.01
C ASN A 163 12.42 -10.31 21.57
N LEU A 164 11.97 -9.07 21.31
CA LEU A 164 12.58 -7.86 21.85
C LEU A 164 12.09 -7.51 23.26
N GLY A 165 11.09 -8.24 23.81
CA GLY A 165 10.57 -8.04 25.16
C GLY A 165 9.56 -6.90 25.32
N TRP A 166 9.10 -6.30 24.22
CA TRP A 166 8.09 -5.25 24.21
C TRP A 166 6.84 -5.75 23.48
N SER A 167 5.68 -5.59 24.10
CA SER A 167 4.40 -5.92 23.50
C SER A 167 3.84 -4.74 22.69
N GLY A 168 2.98 -5.03 21.70
CA GLY A 168 2.25 -3.99 20.96
C GLY A 168 1.44 -3.06 21.87
N GLU A 169 1.08 -3.52 23.07
CA GLU A 169 0.40 -2.71 24.09
C GLU A 169 1.33 -1.71 24.77
N GLU A 170 2.61 -2.02 25.00
CA GLU A 170 3.55 -1.08 25.62
C GLU A 170 4.01 -0.01 24.63
N LEU A 171 4.06 -0.37 23.35
CA LEU A 171 4.47 0.53 22.26
C LEU A 171 3.33 1.37 21.70
N ARG A 172 2.14 1.35 22.31
CA ARG A 172 0.93 2.01 21.80
C ARG A 172 1.11 3.51 21.44
N TYR A 173 1.88 4.26 22.23
CA TYR A 173 2.18 5.67 21.95
C TYR A 173 3.24 5.86 20.86
N VAL A 174 4.20 4.93 20.76
CA VAL A 174 5.22 4.94 19.71
C VAL A 174 4.58 4.56 18.38
N ALA A 175 3.71 3.55 18.35
CA ALA A 175 2.94 3.17 17.18
C ALA A 175 2.05 4.31 16.68
N LEU A 176 1.42 5.07 17.60
CA LEU A 176 0.65 6.27 17.25
C LEU A 176 1.54 7.33 16.59
N ALA A 177 2.73 7.58 17.15
CA ALA A 177 3.68 8.55 16.59
C ALA A 177 4.27 8.11 15.24
N VAL A 178 4.42 6.80 15.01
CA VAL A 178 4.88 6.22 13.75
C VAL A 178 3.78 6.23 12.68
N ALA A 179 2.51 6.22 13.08
CA ALA A 179 1.36 6.21 12.18
C ALA A 179 0.92 7.61 11.67
N ILE A 180 1.40 8.70 12.29
CA ILE A 180 1.05 10.10 11.97
C ILE A 180 2.20 10.78 11.24
#